data_AF-A0A8D8DB60-F1
#
_entry.id   AF-A0A8D8DB60-F1
#
_cell.length_a   1.000
_cell.length_b   1.000
_cell.length_c   1.000
_cell.angle_alpha   90.00
_cell.angle_beta   90.00
_cell.angle_gamma   90.00
#
_symmetry.space_group_name_H-M   'P 1'
#
loop_
_entity.id
_entity.type
_entity.pdbx_description
1 polymer ?
#
loop_
_entity_poly.entity_id
_entity_poly.type
_entity_poly.pdbx_seq_one_letter_code
_entity_poly.pdbx_strand_id
1 'polypeptide(L)'
;MVQLFDNINEDVYKAYVFWSTVLVVKMLLMSILTGMQRFRKKAFVNPEDIATMPKLKLKTDDPDVERVRRAHQNDLENILPYFVLAFFYILTNPVPAIAVNIFRAVAGARIMHTLVYAVVVIPQPSRAIAWAIPYAASFYMAFQTLVHFL
;
A
#
# COMPACT_ATOMS: atom_id res chain seq x y z
N MET A 1 -5.77 4.41 36.77
CA MET A 1 -5.06 3.60 35.76
C MET A 1 -5.31 4.31 34.44
N VAL A 2 -4.36 5.09 33.94
CA VAL A 2 -4.52 5.76 32.63
C VAL A 2 -4.45 4.66 31.58
N GLN A 3 -5.52 4.43 30.80
CA GLN A 3 -5.41 3.47 29.71
C GLN A 3 -4.47 4.06 28.67
N LEU A 4 -3.58 3.24 28.12
CA LEU A 4 -2.59 3.64 27.11
C LEU A 4 -3.22 4.43 25.94
N PHE A 5 -4.49 4.15 25.63
CA PHE A 5 -5.25 4.76 24.55
C PHE A 5 -5.99 6.06 24.93
N ASP A 6 -6.13 6.37 26.23
CA ASP A 6 -6.85 7.57 26.70
C ASP A 6 -6.13 8.87 26.31
N ASN A 7 -4.82 8.79 26.05
CA ASN A 7 -3.97 9.93 25.70
C ASN A 7 -3.85 10.16 24.17
N ILE A 8 -4.46 9.29 23.35
CA ILE A 8 -4.38 9.45 21.88
C ILE A 8 -5.43 10.46 21.44
N ASN A 9 -4.99 11.45 20.66
CA ASN A 9 -5.91 12.41 20.06
C ASN A 9 -6.94 11.70 19.14
N GLU A 10 -8.22 11.98 19.37
CA GLU A 10 -9.34 11.33 18.69
C GLU A 10 -9.31 11.53 17.16
N ASP A 11 -8.94 12.73 16.68
CA ASP A 11 -8.87 13.03 15.25
C ASP A 11 -7.75 12.27 14.57
N VAL A 12 -6.59 12.15 15.25
CA VAL A 12 -5.45 11.38 14.77
C VAL A 12 -5.80 9.90 14.67
N TYR A 13 -6.45 9.36 15.71
CA TYR A 13 -6.90 7.97 15.74
C TYR A 13 -7.90 7.67 14.61
N LYS A 14 -8.94 8.50 14.44
CA LYS A 14 -9.93 8.36 13.36
C LYS A 14 -9.26 8.40 11.99
N ALA A 15 -8.34 9.34 11.77
CA ALA A 15 -7.62 9.45 10.51
C ALA A 15 -6.73 8.23 10.24
N TYR A 16 -6.00 7.74 11.25
CA TYR A 16 -5.19 6.53 11.14
C TYR A 16 -6.04 5.32 10.74
N VAL A 17 -7.14 5.06 11.45
CA VAL A 17 -8.03 3.93 11.17
C VAL A 17 -8.64 4.04 9.77
N PHE A 18 -9.15 5.21 9.40
CA PHE A 18 -9.78 5.42 8.10
C PHE A 18 -8.78 5.20 6.95
N TRP A 19 -7.64 5.88 6.96
CA TRP A 19 -6.66 5.80 5.87
C TRP A 19 -5.96 4.44 5.80
N SER A 20 -5.73 3.80 6.94
CA SER A 20 -5.21 2.43 6.95
C SER A 20 -6.21 1.46 6.33
N THR A 21 -7.49 1.58 6.67
CA THR A 21 -8.57 0.76 6.07
C THR A 21 -8.65 0.97 4.56
N VAL A 22 -8.58 2.22 4.09
CA VAL A 22 -8.54 2.53 2.64
C VAL A 22 -7.37 1.82 1.95
N LEU A 23 -6.19 1.83 2.55
CA LEU A 23 -5.01 1.16 2.00
C LEU A 23 -5.14 -0.37 2.02
N VAL A 24 -5.72 -0.95 3.08
CA VAL A 24 -6.03 -2.39 3.14
C VAL A 24 -6.99 -2.78 2.02
N VAL A 25 -8.11 -2.05 1.86
CA VAL A 25 -9.06 -2.31 0.77
C VAL A 25 -8.37 -2.23 -0.59
N LYS A 26 -7.52 -1.23 -0.79
CA LYS A 26 -6.74 -1.09 -2.02
C LYS A 26 -5.80 -2.28 -2.27
N MET A 27 -5.12 -2.81 -1.25
CA MET A 27 -4.30 -4.02 -1.39
C MET A 27 -5.14 -5.26 -1.73
N LEU A 28 -6.32 -5.40 -1.13
CA LEU A 28 -7.26 -6.48 -1.49
C LEU A 28 -7.69 -6.37 -2.95
N LEU A 29 -8.01 -5.16 -3.44
CA LEU A 29 -8.34 -4.91 -4.85
C LEU A 29 -7.19 -5.27 -5.80
N MET A 30 -5.92 -5.13 -5.39
CA MET A 30 -4.76 -5.53 -6.21
C MET A 30 -4.70 -7.04 -6.48
N SER A 31 -5.16 -7.86 -5.52
CA SER A 31 -5.26 -9.30 -5.72
C SER A 31 -6.30 -9.65 -6.79
N ILE A 32 -7.46 -8.99 -6.75
CA ILE A 32 -8.53 -9.13 -7.74
C ILE A 32 -8.05 -8.67 -9.12
N LEU A 33 -7.40 -7.51 -9.21
CA LEU A 33 -6.87 -6.98 -10.46
C LEU A 33 -5.85 -7.93 -11.10
N THR A 34 -5.02 -8.58 -10.28
CA THR A 34 -4.09 -9.61 -10.76
C THR A 34 -4.85 -10.79 -11.36
N GLY A 35 -5.87 -11.30 -10.67
CA GLY A 35 -6.73 -12.37 -11.17
C GLY A 35 -7.42 -12.00 -12.49
N MET A 36 -8.06 -10.83 -12.56
CA MET A 36 -8.67 -10.32 -13.78
C MET A 36 -7.69 -10.26 -14.95
N GLN A 37 -6.46 -9.80 -14.70
CA GLN A 37 -5.43 -9.71 -15.73
C GLN A 37 -5.00 -11.10 -16.23
N ARG A 38 -4.90 -12.10 -15.33
CA ARG A 38 -4.62 -13.49 -15.70
C ARG A 38 -5.69 -14.07 -16.61
N PHE A 39 -6.96 -13.90 -16.25
CA PHE A 39 -8.08 -14.34 -17.10
C PHE A 39 -8.08 -13.63 -18.45
N ARG A 40 -7.90 -12.30 -18.48
CA ARG A 40 -7.87 -11.49 -19.70
C ARG A 40 -6.75 -11.90 -20.66
N LYS A 41 -5.56 -12.19 -20.12
CA LYS A 41 -4.37 -12.56 -20.88
C LYS A 41 -4.24 -14.07 -21.10
N LYS A 42 -5.14 -14.87 -20.50
CA LYS A 42 -5.05 -16.33 -20.44
C LYS A 42 -3.66 -16.79 -19.96
N ALA A 43 -3.13 -16.10 -18.97
CA ALA A 43 -1.79 -16.28 -18.43
C ALA A 43 -1.85 -16.82 -17.00
N PHE A 44 -1.93 -18.14 -16.91
CA PHE A 44 -2.04 -18.88 -15.66
C PHE A 44 -0.70 -19.51 -15.28
N VAL A 45 -0.44 -19.57 -13.97
CA VAL A 45 0.82 -20.09 -13.39
C VAL A 45 0.70 -21.55 -13.04
N ASN A 46 -0.51 -22.01 -12.72
CA ASN A 46 -0.70 -23.34 -12.21
C ASN A 46 -1.29 -24.27 -13.28
N PRO A 47 -0.83 -25.54 -13.38
CA PRO A 47 -1.33 -26.48 -14.37
C PRO A 47 -2.83 -26.80 -14.25
N GLU A 48 -3.40 -26.76 -13.04
CA GLU A 48 -4.82 -27.03 -12.81
C GLU A 48 -5.74 -25.96 -13.43
N ASP A 49 -5.29 -24.71 -13.48
CA ASP A 49 -6.04 -23.59 -14.06
C ASP A 49 -6.21 -23.73 -15.59
N ILE A 50 -5.32 -24.49 -16.23
CA ILE A 50 -5.31 -24.74 -17.68
C ILE A 50 -5.77 -26.15 -18.05
N ALA A 51 -5.97 -27.04 -17.06
CA ALA A 51 -6.36 -28.43 -17.30
C ALA A 51 -7.69 -28.56 -18.05
N THR A 52 -8.60 -27.61 -17.84
CA THR A 52 -9.89 -27.52 -18.56
C THR A 52 -9.78 -26.78 -19.91
N MET A 53 -8.61 -26.25 -20.26
CA MET A 53 -8.35 -25.45 -21.45
C MET A 53 -7.30 -26.12 -22.37
N PRO A 54 -7.69 -27.10 -23.20
CA PRO A 54 -6.77 -28.00 -23.91
C PRO A 54 -5.81 -27.34 -24.93
N LYS A 55 -6.00 -26.06 -25.26
CA LYS A 55 -5.13 -25.30 -26.18
C LYS A 55 -4.24 -24.28 -25.48
N LEU A 56 -4.36 -24.14 -24.16
CA LEU A 56 -3.64 -23.12 -23.41
C LEU A 56 -2.38 -23.70 -22.79
N LYS A 57 -1.24 -23.08 -23.08
CA LYS A 57 0.03 -23.42 -22.44
C LYS A 57 0.20 -22.58 -21.17
N LEU A 58 0.94 -23.12 -20.22
CA LEU A 58 1.36 -22.38 -19.03
C LEU A 58 2.10 -21.11 -19.48
N LYS A 59 1.71 -19.95 -18.93
CA LYS A 59 2.33 -18.67 -19.25
C LYS A 59 2.50 -17.88 -17.96
N THR A 60 3.70 -17.96 -17.42
CA THR A 60 4.07 -17.41 -16.11
C THR A 60 4.64 -15.98 -16.20
N ASP A 61 5.05 -15.55 -17.39
CA ASP A 61 5.87 -14.36 -17.64
C ASP A 61 5.13 -13.25 -18.39
N ASP A 62 3.79 -13.26 -18.39
CA ASP A 62 3.02 -12.23 -19.10
C ASP A 62 3.35 -10.83 -18.55
N PRO A 63 3.89 -9.91 -19.38
CA PRO A 63 4.41 -8.63 -18.89
C PRO A 63 3.38 -7.76 -18.18
N ASP A 64 2.10 -7.89 -18.56
CA ASP A 64 1.05 -7.09 -17.94
C ASP A 64 0.60 -7.68 -16.60
N VAL A 65 0.57 -9.02 -16.47
CA VAL A 65 0.30 -9.68 -15.18
C VAL A 65 1.44 -9.39 -14.20
N GLU A 66 2.69 -9.51 -14.63
CA GLU A 66 3.86 -9.23 -13.80
C GLU A 66 3.97 -7.74 -13.44
N ARG A 67 3.40 -6.84 -14.25
CA ARG A 67 3.30 -5.42 -13.88
C ARG A 67 2.37 -5.22 -12.68
N VAL A 68 1.18 -5.83 -12.70
CA VAL A 68 0.23 -5.74 -11.57
C VAL A 68 0.82 -6.41 -10.32
N ARG A 69 1.50 -7.56 -10.47
CA ARG A 69 2.17 -8.25 -9.36
C ARG A 69 3.26 -7.39 -8.72
N ARG A 70 4.12 -6.75 -9.51
CA ARG A 70 5.14 -5.83 -8.98
C ARG A 70 4.54 -4.62 -8.28
N ALA A 71 3.41 -4.09 -8.79
CA ALA A 71 2.69 -3.02 -8.11
C ALA A 71 2.15 -3.49 -6.74
N HIS A 72 1.60 -4.70 -6.68
CA HIS A 72 1.10 -5.30 -5.43
C HIS A 72 2.24 -5.64 -4.46
N GLN A 73 3.37 -6.15 -4.95
CA GLN A 73 4.56 -6.39 -4.14
C GLN A 73 5.08 -5.08 -3.53
N ASN A 74 5.16 -4.01 -4.31
CA ASN A 74 5.55 -2.71 -3.78
C ASN A 74 4.57 -2.21 -2.71
N ASP A 75 3.27 -2.51 -2.83
CA ASP A 75 2.29 -2.24 -1.77
C ASP A 75 2.61 -3.01 -0.49
N LEU A 76 2.92 -4.30 -0.57
CA LEU A 76 3.30 -5.10 0.58
C LEU A 76 4.57 -4.54 1.26
N GLU A 77 5.59 -4.19 0.48
CA GLU A 77 6.87 -3.69 0.98
C GLU A 77 6.79 -2.31 1.62
N ASN A 78 5.80 -1.47 1.27
CA ASN A 78 5.71 -0.09 1.75
C ASN A 78 4.53 0.15 2.70
N ILE A 79 3.36 -0.42 2.41
CA ILE A 79 2.15 -0.20 3.21
C ILE A 79 2.21 -0.98 4.52
N LEU A 80 2.75 -2.21 4.53
CA LEU A 80 2.85 -2.99 5.78
C LEU A 80 3.77 -2.32 6.82
N PRO A 81 5.00 -1.87 6.49
CA PRO A 81 5.80 -1.11 7.43
C PRO A 81 5.14 0.22 7.83
N TYR A 82 4.44 0.88 6.89
CA TYR A 82 3.69 2.11 7.19
C TYR A 82 2.61 1.89 8.26
N PHE A 83 1.85 0.79 8.23
CA PHE A 83 0.85 0.51 9.27
C PHE A 83 1.48 0.44 10.66
N VAL A 84 2.61 -0.24 10.78
CA VAL A 84 3.34 -0.37 12.04
C VAL A 84 3.88 0.99 12.51
N LEU A 85 4.53 1.74 11.61
CA LEU A 85 5.10 3.05 11.94
C LEU A 85 4.04 4.10 12.26
N ALA A 86 2.94 4.14 11.51
CA ALA A 86 1.84 5.05 11.78
C ALA A 86 1.15 4.71 13.11
N PHE A 87 1.01 3.42 13.43
CA PHE A 87 0.52 2.99 14.75
C PHE A 87 1.46 3.46 15.87
N PHE A 88 2.78 3.29 15.74
CA PHE A 88 3.70 3.79 16.77
C PHE A 88 3.71 5.31 16.85
N TYR A 89 3.55 6.00 15.73
CA TYR A 89 3.50 7.46 15.69
C TYR A 89 2.26 8.02 16.40
N ILE A 90 1.08 7.39 16.31
CA ILE A 90 -0.08 7.88 17.07
C ILE A 90 0.10 7.76 18.59
N LEU A 91 0.95 6.85 19.06
CA LEU A 91 1.27 6.67 20.48
C LEU A 91 2.15 7.80 21.03
N THR A 92 2.80 8.60 20.18
CA THR A 92 3.63 9.73 20.61
C THR A 92 2.83 11.02 20.82
N ASN A 93 1.50 10.95 20.78
CA ASN A 93 0.57 12.08 20.82
C ASN A 93 0.98 13.23 19.87
N PRO A 94 1.08 12.97 18.55
CA PRO A 94 1.58 13.94 17.59
C PRO A 94 0.60 15.09 17.37
N VAL A 95 1.11 16.20 16.84
CA VAL A 95 0.27 17.35 16.46
C VAL A 95 -0.77 16.89 15.41
N PRO A 96 -2.09 17.03 15.69
CA PRO A 96 -3.14 16.45 14.84
C PRO A 96 -3.09 16.91 13.39
N ALA A 97 -2.87 18.19 13.15
CA ALA A 97 -2.78 18.76 11.80
C ALA A 97 -1.66 18.10 10.97
N ILE A 98 -0.52 17.78 11.60
CA ILE A 98 0.62 17.15 10.92
C ILE A 98 0.30 15.68 10.66
N ALA A 99 -0.13 14.95 11.67
CA ALA A 99 -0.40 13.51 11.57
C ALA A 99 -1.50 13.19 10.54
N VAL A 100 -2.62 13.90 10.60
CA VAL A 100 -3.75 13.70 9.67
C VAL A 100 -3.31 13.97 8.22
N ASN A 101 -2.53 15.02 7.99
CA ASN A 101 -2.06 15.34 6.64
C ASN A 101 -1.00 14.35 6.13
N ILE A 102 -0.15 13.81 7.01
CA ILE A 102 0.76 12.71 6.66
C ILE A 102 -0.03 11.48 6.21
N PHE A 103 -1.05 11.05 6.96
CA PHE A 103 -1.84 9.87 6.59
C PHE A 103 -2.58 10.05 5.25
N ARG A 104 -3.13 11.25 5.01
CA ARG A 104 -3.72 11.64 3.71
C ARG A 104 -2.71 11.59 2.58
N ALA A 105 -1.53 12.19 2.77
CA ALA A 105 -0.48 12.25 1.76
C ALA A 105 0.05 10.86 1.41
N VAL A 106 0.29 10.01 2.42
CA VAL A 106 0.70 8.62 2.21
C VAL A 106 -0.37 7.86 1.43
N ALA A 107 -1.63 7.90 1.89
CA ALA A 107 -2.70 7.16 1.23
C ALA A 107 -2.90 7.61 -0.23
N GLY A 108 -2.97 8.92 -0.46
CA GLY A 108 -3.08 9.50 -1.80
C GLY A 108 -1.90 9.10 -2.70
N ALA A 109 -0.66 9.22 -2.22
CA ALA A 109 0.51 8.84 -2.98
C ALA A 109 0.56 7.34 -3.30
N ARG A 110 0.15 6.46 -2.37
CA ARG A 110 0.07 5.02 -2.61
C ARG A 110 -1.02 4.65 -3.60
N ILE A 111 -2.17 5.32 -3.60
CA ILE A 111 -3.22 5.12 -4.60
C ILE A 111 -2.70 5.57 -5.98
N MET A 112 -2.11 6.77 -6.04
CA MET A 112 -1.52 7.29 -7.27
C MET A 112 -0.43 6.38 -7.82
N HIS A 113 0.46 5.85 -6.97
CA HIS A 113 1.50 4.90 -7.38
C HIS A 113 0.91 3.68 -8.10
N THR A 114 -0.18 3.11 -7.58
CA THR A 114 -0.85 1.98 -8.23
C THR A 114 -1.53 2.38 -9.53
N LEU A 115 -2.18 3.55 -9.59
CA LEU A 115 -2.80 4.02 -10.82
C LEU A 115 -1.77 4.21 -11.93
N VAL A 116 -0.65 4.90 -11.64
CA VAL A 116 0.39 5.19 -12.64
C VAL A 116 1.26 3.98 -13.00
N TYR A 117 1.22 2.92 -12.18
CA TYR A 117 2.01 1.72 -12.41
C TYR A 117 1.20 0.58 -13.05
N ALA A 118 0.00 0.30 -12.55
CA ALA A 118 -0.78 -0.88 -12.94
C ALA A 118 -1.96 -0.57 -13.89
N VAL A 119 -2.56 0.62 -13.81
CA VAL A 119 -3.77 0.97 -14.56
C VAL A 119 -3.44 1.80 -15.80
N VAL A 120 -2.79 2.94 -15.61
CA VAL A 120 -2.33 3.84 -16.66
C VAL A 120 -0.82 3.82 -16.61
N VAL A 121 -0.17 3.22 -17.61
CA VAL A 121 1.29 3.12 -17.64
C VAL A 121 1.87 4.48 -18.00
N ILE A 122 2.23 5.27 -16.97
CA ILE A 122 2.90 6.56 -17.15
C ILE A 122 4.41 6.33 -17.11
N PRO A 123 5.18 6.94 -18.03
CA PRO A 123 6.63 6.87 -17.97
C PRO A 123 7.19 7.44 -16.66
N GLN A 124 8.44 7.11 -16.36
CA GLN A 124 9.18 7.77 -15.29
C GLN A 124 9.18 9.29 -15.53
N PRO A 125 9.16 10.14 -14.48
CA PRO A 125 9.46 9.86 -13.07
C PRO A 125 8.24 9.70 -12.14
N SER A 126 7.03 9.61 -12.69
CA SER A 126 5.76 9.58 -11.93
C SER A 126 5.74 8.55 -10.78
N ARG A 127 6.26 7.33 -11.04
CA ARG A 127 6.36 6.26 -10.04
C ARG A 127 7.33 6.58 -8.92
N ALA A 128 8.51 7.10 -9.25
CA ALA A 128 9.55 7.43 -8.27
C ALA A 128 9.07 8.52 -7.31
N ILE A 129 8.38 9.55 -7.83
CA ILE A 129 7.82 10.64 -7.02
C ILE A 129 6.72 10.10 -6.09
N ALA A 130 5.78 9.31 -6.62
CA ALA A 130 4.70 8.72 -5.83
C ALA A 130 5.20 7.72 -4.78
N TRP A 131 6.36 7.11 -5.00
CA TRP A 131 7.02 6.23 -4.02
C TRP A 131 7.79 7.02 -2.94
N ALA A 132 8.45 8.12 -3.30
CA ALA A 132 9.29 8.88 -2.38
C ALA A 132 8.50 9.54 -1.24
N ILE A 133 7.29 10.02 -1.50
CA ILE A 133 6.45 10.71 -0.49
C ILE A 133 6.11 9.78 0.69
N PRO A 134 5.52 8.58 0.49
CA PRO A 134 5.29 7.61 1.55
C PRO A 134 6.57 7.20 2.29
N TYR A 135 7.66 7.05 1.55
CA TYR A 135 8.93 6.59 2.11
C TYR A 135 9.51 7.63 3.08
N ALA A 136 9.53 8.90 2.68
CA ALA A 136 9.97 10.01 3.54
C ALA A 136 9.06 10.17 4.78
N ALA A 137 7.73 10.03 4.60
CA ALA A 137 6.78 10.07 5.71
C ALA A 137 7.02 8.94 6.72
N SER A 138 7.31 7.72 6.26
CA SER A 138 7.66 6.60 7.12
C SER A 138 8.94 6.87 7.93
N PHE A 139 9.99 7.41 7.30
CA PHE A 139 11.21 7.78 8.03
C PHE A 139 10.98 8.88 9.07
N TYR A 140 10.17 9.88 8.73
CA TYR A 140 9.81 10.93 9.69
C TYR A 140 9.08 10.35 10.91
N MET A 141 8.07 9.50 10.70
CA MET A 141 7.35 8.85 11.79
C MET A 141 8.26 7.95 12.62
N ALA A 142 9.13 7.16 11.96
CA ALA A 142 10.10 6.31 12.64
C ALA A 142 11.04 7.13 13.53
N PHE A 143 11.58 8.24 13.02
CA PHE A 143 12.44 9.12 13.79
C PHE A 143 11.73 9.70 15.01
N GLN A 144 10.50 10.21 14.84
CA GLN A 144 9.70 10.77 15.94
C GLN A 144 9.40 9.72 17.02
N THR A 145 9.01 8.51 16.61
CA THR A 145 8.79 7.39 17.54
C THR A 145 10.08 7.04 18.29
N LEU A 146 11.20 6.88 17.60
CA LEU A 146 12.47 6.53 18.25
C LEU A 146 12.90 7.60 19.27
N VAL A 147 12.79 8.88 18.94
CA VAL A 147 13.15 9.98 19.86
C VAL A 147 12.19 10.06 21.05
N HIS A 148 10.90 9.75 20.86
CA HIS A 148 9.92 9.82 21.95
C HIS A 148 10.11 8.72 23.02
N PHE A 149 10.59 7.54 22.60
CA PHE A 149 10.75 6.36 23.47
C PHE A 149 12.19 6.07 23.90
N LEU A 150 13.15 6.91 23.49
CA LEU A 150 14.55 6.86 23.95
C LEU A 150 14.68 7.49 25.35
#